data_AF-A0A4P5X8B4-F1
#
_entry.id   AF-A0A4P5X8B4-F1
#
_cell.length_a   1.000
_cell.length_b   1.000
_cell.length_c   1.000
_cell.angle_alpha   90.00
_cell.angle_beta   90.00
_cell.angle_gamma   90.00
#
_symmetry.space_group_name_H-M   'P 1'
#
loop_
_entity.id
_entity.type
_entity.pdbx_description
1 polymer ?
#
loop_
_entity_poly.entity_id
_entity_poly.type
_entity_poly.pdbx_seq_one_letter_code
_entity_poly.pdbx_strand_id
1 'polypeptide(L)'
;MFPTSANTPAGIKPFQIIYIAFVTGIMMFVTVTLVLGLAPVKTNVAPSTSQVNVLLLALLAHSLAALGIGIFFWFNFANTAGKNWNQRLDDESGAASMLRLFGTRTILVGALAESVGLFAAVILFLHGTPLAHIAIAASILTLSVLFPTRQKLQTFVRLATESTGKGL
;
A
#
# COMPACT_ATOMS: atom_id res chain seq x y z
N MET A 1 5.99 -43.41 -5.26
CA MET A 1 5.18 -42.44 -6.02
C MET A 1 5.28 -41.12 -5.27
N PHE A 2 6.12 -40.20 -5.74
CA PHE A 2 6.30 -38.91 -5.07
C PHE A 2 5.08 -38.02 -5.37
N PRO A 3 4.51 -37.31 -4.38
CA PRO A 3 3.47 -36.34 -4.66
C PRO A 3 4.03 -35.25 -5.57
N THR A 4 3.48 -35.21 -6.78
CA THR A 4 3.67 -34.13 -7.76
C THR A 4 3.41 -32.79 -7.08
N SER A 5 4.37 -31.88 -7.23
CA SER A 5 4.38 -30.49 -6.76
C SER A 5 2.98 -29.95 -6.51
N ALA A 6 2.58 -29.89 -5.24
CA ALA A 6 1.42 -29.14 -4.82
C ALA A 6 1.56 -27.74 -5.42
N ASN A 7 0.63 -27.39 -6.32
CA ASN A 7 0.44 -26.06 -6.85
C ASN A 7 0.63 -25.08 -5.69
N THR A 8 1.80 -24.44 -5.62
CA THR A 8 2.06 -23.42 -4.62
C THR A 8 0.99 -22.37 -4.92
N PRO A 9 0.00 -22.13 -4.05
CA PRO A 9 -1.01 -21.12 -4.31
C PRO A 9 -0.25 -19.87 -4.66
N ALA A 10 -0.60 -19.24 -5.79
CA ALA A 10 0.13 -18.14 -6.41
C ALA A 10 0.26 -16.97 -5.43
N GLY A 11 1.19 -17.10 -4.50
CA GLY A 11 1.50 -16.12 -3.49
C GLY A 11 2.17 -14.99 -4.23
N ILE A 12 1.64 -13.79 -4.07
CA ILE A 12 2.24 -12.59 -4.62
C ILE A 12 3.72 -12.61 -4.21
N LYS A 13 4.59 -12.78 -5.19
CA LYS A 13 6.03 -12.93 -4.92
C LYS A 13 6.51 -11.59 -4.33
N PRO A 14 7.43 -11.58 -3.35
CA PRO A 14 8.02 -10.34 -2.82
C PRO A 14 8.45 -9.36 -3.92
N PHE A 15 8.96 -9.89 -5.03
CA PHE A 15 9.28 -9.12 -6.24
C PHE A 15 8.10 -8.40 -6.89
N GLN A 16 6.90 -8.97 -6.90
CA GLN A 16 5.70 -8.31 -7.44
C GLN A 16 5.28 -7.12 -6.56
N ILE A 17 5.48 -7.22 -5.24
CA ILE A 17 5.19 -6.12 -4.31
C ILE A 17 6.17 -4.96 -4.53
N ILE A 18 7.46 -5.29 -4.62
CA ILE A 18 8.50 -4.30 -4.95
C ILE A 18 8.20 -3.66 -6.31
N TYR A 19 7.81 -4.46 -7.30
CA TYR A 19 7.46 -3.97 -8.63
C TYR A 19 6.26 -3.03 -8.60
N ILE A 20 5.18 -3.37 -7.89
CA ILE A 20 4.00 -2.50 -7.77
C ILE A 20 4.38 -1.18 -7.09
N ALA A 21 5.10 -1.23 -5.96
CA ALA A 21 5.55 -0.03 -5.26
C ALA A 21 6.44 0.87 -6.16
N PHE A 22 7.35 0.24 -6.91
CA PHE A 22 8.22 0.93 -7.86
C PHE A 22 7.44 1.59 -9.00
N VAL A 23 6.50 0.88 -9.62
CA VAL A 23 5.64 1.42 -10.69
C VAL A 23 4.78 2.57 -10.17
N THR A 24 4.21 2.46 -8.97
CA THR A 24 3.45 3.54 -8.35
C THR A 24 4.33 4.78 -8.14
N GLY A 25 5.56 4.60 -7.64
CA GLY A 25 6.54 5.69 -7.50
C GLY A 25 6.87 6.37 -8.83
N ILE A 26 7.12 5.59 -9.89
CA ILE A 26 7.37 6.12 -11.24
C ILE A 26 6.17 6.92 -11.74
N MET A 27 4.95 6.39 -11.59
CA MET A 27 3.75 7.07 -12.07
C MET A 27 3.58 8.44 -11.39
N MET A 28 3.82 8.53 -10.08
CA MET A 28 3.74 9.80 -9.34
C MET A 28 4.82 10.79 -9.79
N PHE A 29 6.03 10.30 -10.08
CA PHE A 29 7.11 11.12 -10.63
C PHE A 29 6.79 11.64 -12.04
N VAL A 30 6.21 10.79 -12.89
CA VAL A 30 5.72 11.17 -14.23
C VAL A 30 4.61 12.22 -14.11
N THR A 31 3.67 12.07 -13.18
CA THR A 31 2.62 13.08 -12.95
C THR A 31 3.21 14.44 -12.59
N VAL A 32 4.17 14.50 -11.65
CA VAL A 32 4.85 15.75 -11.30
C VAL A 32 5.57 16.34 -12.51
N THR A 33 6.29 15.52 -13.25
CA THR A 33 7.04 15.95 -14.45
C THR A 33 6.12 16.49 -15.53
N LEU A 34 4.96 15.87 -15.76
CA LEU A 34 3.99 16.33 -16.75
C LEU A 34 3.30 17.64 -16.32
N VAL A 35 2.93 17.76 -15.04
CA VAL A 35 2.20 18.93 -14.52
C VAL A 35 3.10 20.16 -14.44
N LEU A 36 4.35 19.98 -14.03
CA LEU A 36 5.35 21.06 -14.05
C LEU A 36 5.90 21.33 -15.46
N GLY A 37 5.57 20.46 -16.42
CA GLY A 37 6.15 20.43 -17.75
C GLY A 37 7.58 19.88 -17.74
N LEU A 38 8.08 19.48 -18.91
CA LEU A 38 9.51 19.23 -19.16
C LEU A 38 10.33 20.53 -19.14
N ALA A 39 9.98 21.47 -18.25
CA ALA A 39 10.60 22.77 -18.18
C ALA A 39 12.10 22.58 -17.94
N PRO A 40 12.96 23.06 -18.84
CA PRO A 40 14.40 22.97 -18.61
C PRO A 40 14.71 23.68 -17.30
N VAL A 41 15.54 23.05 -16.47
CA VAL A 41 16.00 23.40 -15.11
C VAL A 41 16.41 24.88 -14.91
N LYS A 42 16.46 25.68 -15.98
CA LYS A 42 16.85 27.10 -16.00
C LYS A 42 15.72 28.09 -15.65
N THR A 43 14.47 27.68 -15.53
CA THR A 43 13.41 28.59 -15.09
C THR A 43 13.25 28.50 -13.56
N ASN A 44 13.84 29.43 -12.82
CA ASN A 44 13.55 29.71 -11.40
C ASN A 44 12.12 30.27 -11.20
N VAL A 45 11.17 29.78 -11.97
CA VAL A 45 9.78 30.23 -11.95
C VAL A 45 9.03 29.27 -11.04
N ALA A 46 8.51 29.81 -9.94
CA ALA A 46 7.66 29.04 -9.04
C ALA A 46 6.46 28.47 -9.83
N PRO A 47 5.99 27.25 -9.52
CA PRO A 47 4.83 26.67 -10.17
C PRO A 47 3.62 27.59 -10.04
N SER A 48 2.82 27.71 -11.10
CA SER A 48 1.60 28.50 -11.04
C SER A 48 0.57 27.87 -10.08
N THR A 49 -0.36 28.69 -9.58
CA THR A 49 -1.45 28.19 -8.72
C THR A 49 -2.27 27.10 -9.39
N SER A 50 -2.47 27.16 -10.72
CA SER A 50 -3.19 26.12 -11.46
C SER A 50 -2.43 24.80 -11.47
N GLN A 51 -1.11 24.81 -11.66
CA GLN A 51 -0.27 23.61 -11.61
C GLN A 51 -0.31 22.95 -10.23
N VAL A 52 -0.24 23.76 -9.16
CA VAL A 52 -0.31 23.24 -7.79
C VAL A 52 -1.68 22.66 -7.45
N ASN A 53 -2.77 23.28 -7.91
CA ASN A 53 -4.11 22.73 -7.72
C ASN A 53 -4.26 21.35 -8.40
N VAL A 54 -3.65 21.16 -9.57
CA VAL A 54 -3.62 19.85 -10.24
C VAL A 54 -2.81 18.83 -9.44
N LEU A 55 -1.65 19.21 -8.89
CA LEU A 55 -0.86 18.31 -8.03
C LEU A 55 -1.61 17.93 -6.74
N LEU A 56 -2.30 18.89 -6.11
CA LEU A 56 -3.13 18.62 -4.93
C LEU A 56 -4.31 17.69 -5.26
N LEU A 57 -4.94 17.85 -6.42
CA LEU A 57 -5.99 16.95 -6.88
C LEU A 57 -5.45 15.54 -7.15
N ALA A 58 -4.26 15.42 -7.76
CA ALA A 58 -3.60 14.14 -7.95
C ALA A 58 -3.23 13.48 -6.61
N LEU A 59 -2.76 14.26 -5.63
CA LEU A 59 -2.49 13.78 -4.27
C LEU A 59 -3.75 13.24 -3.61
N LEU A 60 -4.88 13.96 -3.73
CA LEU A 60 -6.16 13.52 -3.19
C LEU A 60 -6.62 12.22 -3.86
N ALA A 61 -6.60 12.15 -5.19
CA ALA A 61 -6.97 10.96 -5.94
C ALA A 61 -6.12 9.73 -5.54
N HIS A 62 -4.80 9.93 -5.42
CA HIS A 62 -3.88 8.88 -4.98
C HIS A 62 -4.15 8.44 -3.54
N SER A 63 -4.44 9.38 -2.64
CA SER A 63 -4.77 9.08 -1.24
C SER A 63 -6.03 8.23 -1.13
N LEU A 64 -7.08 8.56 -1.90
CA LEU A 64 -8.32 7.80 -1.93
C LEU A 64 -8.11 6.40 -2.54
N ALA A 65 -7.32 6.30 -3.61
CA ALA A 65 -6.97 5.02 -4.22
C ALA A 65 -6.18 4.14 -3.25
N ALA A 66 -5.18 4.70 -2.56
CA ALA A 66 -4.37 4.01 -1.55
C ALA A 66 -5.22 3.47 -0.40
N LEU A 67 -6.18 4.26 0.09
CA LEU A 67 -7.15 3.83 1.11
C LEU A 67 -8.01 2.66 0.60
N GLY A 68 -8.60 2.79 -0.59
CA GLY A 68 -9.43 1.75 -1.20
C GLY A 68 -8.65 0.44 -1.39
N ILE A 69 -7.43 0.51 -1.91
CA ILE A 69 -6.53 -0.64 -2.08
C ILE A 69 -6.15 -1.24 -0.72
N GLY A 70 -5.86 -0.42 0.29
CA GLY A 70 -5.51 -0.89 1.63
C GLY A 70 -6.66 -1.66 2.31
N ILE A 71 -7.90 -1.19 2.15
CA ILE A 71 -9.11 -1.88 2.62
C ILE A 71 -9.31 -3.19 1.84
N PHE A 72 -9.21 -3.14 0.51
CA PHE A 72 -9.31 -4.33 -0.34
C PHE A 72 -8.29 -5.41 0.06
N PHE A 73 -7.03 -5.03 0.30
CA PHE A 73 -6.00 -5.95 0.76
C PHE A 73 -6.28 -6.52 2.15
N TRP A 74 -6.91 -5.78 3.05
CA TRP A 74 -7.27 -6.34 4.37
C TRP A 74 -8.16 -7.57 4.25
N PHE A 75 -9.24 -7.47 3.49
CA PHE A 75 -10.18 -8.58 3.32
C PHE A 75 -9.62 -9.70 2.43
N ASN A 76 -8.96 -9.37 1.32
CA ASN A 76 -8.40 -10.39 0.43
C ASN A 76 -7.31 -11.22 1.09
N PHE A 77 -6.36 -10.58 1.81
CA PHE A 77 -5.32 -11.32 2.51
C PHE A 77 -5.88 -12.16 3.66
N ALA A 78 -6.93 -11.68 4.36
CA ALA A 78 -7.60 -12.48 5.39
C ALA A 78 -8.27 -13.72 4.78
N ASN A 79 -8.99 -13.56 3.66
CA ASN A 79 -9.62 -14.68 2.95
C ASN A 79 -8.57 -15.68 2.42
N THR A 80 -7.47 -15.20 1.83
CA THR A 80 -6.37 -16.08 1.39
C THR A 80 -5.71 -16.79 2.57
N ALA A 81 -5.51 -16.09 3.69
CA ALA A 81 -4.96 -16.69 4.91
C ALA A 81 -5.90 -17.78 5.45
N GLY A 82 -7.21 -17.56 5.43
CA GLY A 82 -8.21 -18.56 5.79
C GLY A 82 -8.16 -19.78 4.87
N LYS A 83 -8.11 -19.59 3.54
CA LYS A 83 -7.97 -20.71 2.59
C LYS A 83 -6.69 -21.53 2.84
N ASN A 84 -5.56 -20.86 3.05
CA ASN A 84 -4.30 -21.53 3.36
C ASN A 84 -4.36 -22.27 4.70
N TRP A 85 -5.08 -21.73 5.68
CA TRP A 85 -5.31 -22.39 6.96
C TRP A 85 -6.10 -23.69 6.79
N ASN A 86 -7.17 -23.70 5.99
CA ASN A 86 -7.96 -24.91 5.75
C ASN A 86 -7.20 -25.99 4.96
N GLN A 87 -6.22 -25.58 4.15
CA GLN A 87 -5.41 -26.49 3.32
C GLN A 87 -4.08 -26.87 3.97
N ARG A 88 -3.85 -26.48 5.24
CA ARG A 88 -2.59 -26.72 5.93
C ARG A 88 -2.36 -28.22 6.20
N LEU A 89 -1.10 -28.64 6.12
CA LEU A 89 -0.68 -30.00 6.48
C LEU A 89 -0.55 -30.17 8.00
N ASP A 90 -0.19 -29.08 8.67
CA ASP A 90 0.06 -28.99 10.10
C ASP A 90 -0.21 -27.55 10.58
N ASP A 91 -0.38 -27.38 11.89
CA ASP A 91 -0.72 -26.07 12.47
C ASP A 91 0.43 -25.06 12.37
N GLU A 92 1.68 -25.52 12.35
CA GLU A 92 2.86 -24.65 12.24
C GLU A 92 2.96 -24.04 10.84
N SER A 93 2.77 -24.82 9.77
CA SER A 93 2.73 -24.32 8.40
C SER A 93 1.56 -23.37 8.14
N GLY A 94 0.40 -23.63 8.76
CA GLY A 94 -0.75 -22.72 8.74
C GLY A 94 -0.44 -21.37 9.40
N ALA A 95 0.15 -21.39 10.59
CA ALA A 95 0.51 -20.18 11.34
C ALA A 95 1.59 -19.37 10.61
N ALA A 96 2.61 -20.02 10.05
CA ALA A 96 3.64 -19.40 9.25
C ALA A 96 3.07 -18.69 8.01
N SER A 97 2.11 -19.32 7.32
CA SER A 97 1.41 -18.71 6.18
C SER A 97 0.61 -17.46 6.59
N MET A 98 -0.12 -17.51 7.71
CA MET A 98 -0.85 -16.34 8.21
C MET A 98 0.08 -15.17 8.53
N LEU A 99 1.18 -15.44 9.24
CA LEU A 99 2.19 -14.43 9.56
C LEU A 99 2.82 -13.83 8.31
N ARG A 100 3.15 -14.66 7.31
CA ARG A 100 3.70 -14.20 6.04
C ARG A 100 2.74 -13.27 5.30
N LEU A 101 1.46 -13.62 5.23
CA LEU A 101 0.44 -12.80 4.57
C LEU A 101 0.19 -11.50 5.32
N PHE A 102 0.16 -11.53 6.65
CA PHE A 102 0.04 -10.32 7.48
C PHE A 102 1.24 -9.38 7.30
N GLY A 103 2.47 -9.91 7.33
CA GLY A 103 3.69 -9.14 7.10
C GLY A 103 3.71 -8.53 5.70
N THR A 104 3.35 -9.34 4.69
CA THR A 104 3.24 -8.90 3.29
C THR A 104 2.27 -7.74 3.14
N ARG A 105 1.07 -7.85 3.71
CA ARG A 105 0.09 -6.76 3.71
C ARG A 105 0.65 -5.52 4.39
N THR A 106 1.30 -5.67 5.54
CA THR A 106 1.83 -4.54 6.30
C THR A 106 2.84 -3.74 5.47
N ILE A 107 3.72 -4.42 4.75
CA ILE A 107 4.68 -3.80 3.82
C ILE A 107 3.93 -3.07 2.68
N LEU A 108 2.95 -3.72 2.06
CA LEU A 108 2.18 -3.13 0.95
C LEU A 108 1.45 -1.84 1.37
N VAL A 109 0.71 -1.89 2.47
CA VAL A 109 -0.06 -0.73 2.94
C VAL A 109 0.89 0.36 3.46
N GLY A 110 2.01 -0.02 4.07
CA GLY A 110 3.08 0.91 4.45
C GLY A 110 3.63 1.68 3.25
N ALA A 111 4.00 0.98 2.17
CA ALA A 111 4.50 1.59 0.94
C ALA A 111 3.47 2.53 0.29
N LEU A 112 2.18 2.17 0.31
CA LEU A 112 1.11 3.04 -0.17
C LEU A 112 1.00 4.33 0.67
N ALA A 113 0.99 4.21 2.00
CA ALA A 113 0.93 5.36 2.89
C ALA A 113 2.16 6.28 2.76
N GLU A 114 3.35 5.68 2.63
CA GLU A 114 4.61 6.40 2.40
C GLU A 114 4.58 7.17 1.07
N SER A 115 4.09 6.55 -0.01
CA SER A 115 4.01 7.21 -1.33
C SER A 115 3.16 8.49 -1.30
N VAL A 116 2.07 8.49 -0.51
CA VAL A 116 1.22 9.68 -0.31
C VAL A 116 1.99 10.78 0.43
N GLY A 117 2.69 10.43 1.51
CA GLY A 117 3.47 11.38 2.31
C GLY A 117 4.63 11.99 1.53
N LEU A 118 5.35 11.16 0.77
CA LEU A 118 6.44 11.61 -0.10
C LEU A 118 5.93 12.57 -1.17
N PHE A 119 4.79 12.26 -1.81
CA PHE A 119 4.20 13.14 -2.82
C PHE A 119 3.76 14.48 -2.25
N ALA A 120 3.15 14.47 -1.06
CA ALA A 120 2.82 15.70 -0.34
C ALA A 120 4.06 16.52 -0.01
N ALA A 121 5.17 15.88 0.40
CA ALA A 121 6.45 16.56 0.63
C ALA A 121 7.00 17.23 -0.63
N VAL A 122 6.89 16.58 -1.80
CA VAL A 122 7.28 17.20 -3.09
C VAL A 122 6.46 18.46 -3.36
N ILE A 123 5.14 18.41 -3.19
CA ILE A 123 4.26 19.59 -3.37
C ILE A 123 4.64 20.70 -2.39
N LEU A 124 4.96 20.32 -1.14
CA LEU A 124 5.40 21.27 -0.13
C LEU A 124 6.70 21.97 -0.54
N PHE A 125 7.70 21.24 -1.02
CA PHE A 125 8.96 21.83 -1.46
C PHE A 125 8.80 22.74 -2.70
N LEU A 126 7.82 22.45 -3.55
CA LEU A 126 7.60 23.21 -4.78
C LEU A 126 6.90 24.56 -4.58
N HIS A 127 5.98 24.68 -3.62
CA HIS A 127 5.17 25.90 -3.45
C HIS A 127 4.97 26.33 -1.98
N GLY A 128 5.37 25.51 -1.00
CA GLY A 128 5.24 25.88 0.42
C GLY A 128 3.81 25.89 0.94
N THR A 129 2.89 25.14 0.31
CA THR A 129 1.47 25.21 0.69
C THR A 129 1.20 24.55 2.05
N PRO A 130 0.35 25.14 2.92
CA PRO A 130 0.03 24.56 4.22
C PRO A 130 -0.76 23.25 4.10
N LEU A 131 -1.55 23.08 3.04
CA LEU A 131 -2.29 21.84 2.77
C LEU A 131 -1.37 20.63 2.61
N ALA A 132 -0.17 20.83 2.04
CA ALA A 132 0.81 19.75 1.91
C ALA A 132 1.31 19.26 3.27
N HIS A 133 1.45 20.15 4.28
CA HIS A 133 1.80 19.75 5.64
C HIS A 133 0.75 18.84 6.27
N ILE A 134 -0.55 19.14 6.04
CA ILE A 134 -1.65 18.32 6.55
C ILE A 134 -1.57 16.91 5.95
N ALA A 135 -1.30 16.79 4.65
CA ALA A 135 -1.16 15.50 3.99
C ALA A 135 0.06 14.70 4.47
N ILE A 136 1.20 15.36 4.72
CA ILE A 136 2.38 14.72 5.32
C ILE A 136 2.05 14.21 6.73
N ALA A 137 1.44 15.05 7.57
CA ALA A 137 1.05 14.67 8.93
C ALA A 137 0.05 13.51 8.93
N ALA A 138 -0.94 13.54 8.01
CA ALA A 138 -1.89 12.45 7.84
C ALA A 138 -1.22 11.16 7.37
N SER A 139 -0.21 11.22 6.50
CA SER A 139 0.57 10.04 6.08
C SER A 139 1.36 9.45 7.25
N ILE A 140 2.03 10.28 8.06
CA ILE A 140 2.76 9.83 9.27
C ILE A 140 1.79 9.23 10.29
N LEU A 141 0.64 9.87 10.52
CA LEU A 141 -0.41 9.33 11.38
C LEU A 141 -0.92 7.99 10.85
N THR A 142 -1.12 7.88 9.54
CA THR A 142 -1.56 6.64 8.90
C THR A 142 -0.52 5.53 9.07
N LEU A 143 0.78 5.81 8.86
CA LEU A 143 1.85 4.86 9.13
C LEU A 143 1.87 4.43 10.62
N SER A 144 1.70 5.39 11.52
CA SER A 144 1.59 5.16 12.97
C SER A 144 0.42 4.23 13.30
N VAL A 145 -0.76 4.51 12.74
CA VAL A 145 -1.97 3.70 12.88
C VAL A 145 -1.82 2.36 12.20
N LEU A 146 -0.97 2.21 11.17
CA LEU A 146 -0.77 0.97 10.42
C LEU A 146 0.27 0.04 11.03
N PHE A 147 1.07 0.49 12.00
CA PHE A 147 2.10 -0.34 12.65
C PHE A 147 1.58 -1.73 13.01
N PRO A 148 2.35 -2.80 12.70
CA PRO A 148 1.96 -4.15 13.03
C PRO A 148 1.99 -4.33 14.55
N THR A 149 0.83 -4.54 15.17
CA THR A 149 0.72 -4.85 16.61
C THR A 149 0.19 -6.25 16.81
N ARG A 150 0.45 -6.84 17.98
CA ARG A 150 -0.08 -8.16 18.36
C ARG A 150 -1.61 -8.21 18.28
N GLN A 151 -2.28 -7.15 18.72
CA GLN A 151 -3.74 -7.05 18.67
C GLN A 151 -4.26 -7.12 17.22
N LYS A 152 -3.63 -6.40 16.28
CA LYS A 152 -4.04 -6.45 14.87
C LYS A 152 -3.79 -7.79 14.22
N LEU A 153 -2.70 -8.46 14.59
CA LEU A 153 -2.44 -9.82 14.15
C LEU A 153 -3.55 -10.76 14.64
N GLN A 154 -3.97 -10.64 15.91
CA GLN A 154 -5.09 -11.42 16.45
C GLN A 154 -6.41 -11.11 15.70
N THR A 155 -6.70 -9.84 15.41
CA THR A 155 -7.87 -9.46 14.60
C THR A 155 -7.80 -10.04 13.19
N PHE A 156 -6.62 -10.03 12.57
CA PHE A 156 -6.41 -10.61 11.25
C PHE A 156 -6.61 -12.13 11.24
N VAL A 157 -6.05 -12.83 12.23
CA VAL A 157 -6.25 -14.28 12.41
C VAL A 157 -7.72 -14.59 12.62
N ARG A 158 -8.40 -13.83 13.50
CA ARG A 158 -9.84 -13.97 13.73
C ARG A 158 -10.64 -13.81 12.44
N LEU A 159 -10.39 -12.76 11.66
CA LEU A 159 -11.04 -12.55 10.36
C LEU A 159 -10.78 -13.69 9.38
N ALA A 160 -9.55 -14.20 9.31
CA ALA A 160 -9.21 -15.34 8.46
C ALA A 160 -9.97 -16.61 8.88
N THR A 161 -10.11 -16.86 10.19
CA THR A 161 -10.90 -18.00 10.71
C THR A 161 -12.41 -17.81 10.54
N GLU A 162 -12.92 -16.58 10.57
CA GLU A 162 -14.34 -16.31 10.33
C GLU A 162 -14.69 -16.42 8.82
N SER A 163 -13.77 -16.03 7.93
CA SER A 163 -13.97 -16.16 6.47
C SER A 163 -14.09 -17.62 6.01
N THR A 164 -13.47 -18.54 6.74
CA THR A 164 -13.47 -19.97 6.41
C THR A 164 -14.75 -20.69 6.82
N GLY A 165 -15.45 -20.17 7.84
CA GLY A 165 -16.74 -20.73 8.29
C GLY A 165 -17.95 -20.25 7.49
N LYS A 166 -17.83 -19.18 6.70
CA LYS A 166 -18.98 -18.52 6.06
C LYS A 166 -19.13 -18.72 4.56
N GLY A 167 -18.19 -19.36 3.87
CA GLY A 167 -18.29 -19.57 2.42
C GLY A 167 -18.65 -18.29 1.66
N LEU A 168 -18.03 -17.17 2.03
CA LEU A 168 -18.15 -15.88 1.34
C LEU A 168 -17.43 -15.91 -0.01
#